data_AF-A0A527YQH7-F1
#
_entry.id   AF-A0A527YQH7-F1
#
_cell.length_a   1.000
_cell.length_b   1.000
_cell.length_c   1.000
_cell.angle_alpha   90.00
_cell.angle_beta   90.00
_cell.angle_gamma   90.00
#
_symmetry.space_group_name_H-M   'P 1'
#
loop_
_entity.id
_entity.type
_entity.pdbx_description
1 polymer ?
#
loop_
_entity_poly.entity_id
_entity_poly.type
_entity_poly.pdbx_seq_one_letter_code
_entity_poly.pdbx_strand_id
1 'polypeptide(L)'
;IGLALARGLCDAGAAVILNGRDAHKLEAAAASLASAGAVVHQLVFDVTDHGVAREAVDKFEAKTGPIDILVNNAGMQHRAPLEEFEPDAFERLLRTNISSVFNV
;
A
#
# COMPACT_ATOMS: atom_id res chain seq x y z
N ILE A 1 8.57 0.19 6.93
CA ILE A 1 8.04 -1.17 7.15
C ILE A 1 7.66 -1.80 5.81
N GLY A 2 6.70 -1.27 5.06
CA GLY A 2 6.29 -1.79 3.74
C GLY A 2 7.41 -2.22 2.78
N LEU A 3 8.40 -1.35 2.50
CA LEU A 3 9.53 -1.72 1.62
C LEU A 3 10.37 -2.90 2.15
N ALA A 4 10.55 -3.01 3.47
CA ALA A 4 11.29 -4.13 4.07
C ALA A 4 10.49 -5.43 3.96
N LEU A 5 9.17 -5.38 4.13
CA LEU A 5 8.29 -6.54 3.91
C LEU A 5 8.32 -6.98 2.44
N ALA A 6 8.22 -6.03 1.51
CA ALA A 6 8.31 -6.31 0.08
C ALA A 6 9.66 -6.94 -0.28
N ARG A 7 10.78 -6.43 0.27
CA ARG A 7 12.10 -7.05 0.12
C ARG A 7 12.10 -8.50 0.61
N GLY A 8 11.59 -8.76 1.82
CA GLY A 8 11.54 -10.12 2.35
C GLY A 8 10.70 -11.08 1.51
N LEU A 9 9.59 -10.62 0.94
CA LEU A 9 8.78 -11.39 0.00
C LEU A 9 9.53 -11.68 -1.30
N CYS A 10 10.22 -10.67 -1.86
CA CYS A 10 11.07 -10.86 -3.03
C CYS A 10 12.21 -11.87 -2.77
N ASP A 11 12.87 -11.77 -1.61
CA ASP A 11 13.96 -12.67 -1.22
C ASP A 11 13.44 -14.12 -1.03
N ALA A 12 12.16 -14.28 -0.70
CA ALA A 12 11.47 -15.56 -0.65
C ALA A 12 10.95 -16.06 -2.03
N GLY A 13 11.22 -15.31 -3.11
CA GLY A 13 10.86 -15.69 -4.48
C GLY A 13 9.53 -15.16 -4.99
N ALA A 14 8.83 -14.31 -4.24
CA ALA A 14 7.58 -13.71 -4.69
C ALA A 14 7.81 -12.56 -5.68
N ALA A 15 6.97 -12.46 -6.71
CA ALA A 15 6.74 -11.20 -7.39
C ALA A 15 5.91 -10.29 -6.47
N VAL A 16 6.23 -9.00 -6.43
CA VAL A 16 5.54 -8.05 -5.53
C VAL A 16 4.88 -6.94 -6.30
N ILE A 17 3.74 -6.47 -5.78
CA ILE A 17 3.04 -5.28 -6.26
C ILE A 17 3.20 -4.23 -5.17
N LEU A 18 3.89 -3.13 -5.47
CA LEU A 18 3.98 -2.02 -4.54
C LEU A 18 2.82 -1.07 -4.78
N ASN A 19 2.13 -0.70 -3.70
CA ASN A 19 1.13 0.36 -3.68
C ASN A 19 1.61 1.56 -2.86
N GLY A 20 1.26 2.75 -3.32
CA GLY A 20 1.44 4.01 -2.61
C GLY A 20 0.87 5.18 -3.38
N ARG A 21 0.66 6.31 -2.68
CA ARG A 21 0.07 7.54 -3.25
C ARG A 21 1.09 8.45 -3.92
N ASP A 22 2.34 8.34 -3.49
CA ASP A 22 3.45 9.12 -4.00
C ASP A 22 4.17 8.30 -5.07
N ALA A 23 3.91 8.64 -6.33
CA ALA A 23 4.45 7.91 -7.48
C ALA A 23 5.99 7.89 -7.48
N HIS A 24 6.64 8.98 -7.08
CA HIS A 24 8.10 9.07 -7.07
C HIS A 24 8.72 8.18 -6.00
N LYS A 25 8.15 8.16 -4.80
CA LYS A 25 8.62 7.24 -3.75
C LYS A 25 8.38 5.78 -4.13
N LEU A 26 7.25 5.50 -4.78
CA LEU A 26 6.91 4.16 -5.24
C LEU A 26 7.88 3.68 -6.32
N GLU A 27 8.19 4.55 -7.29
CA GLU A 27 9.14 4.26 -8.36
C GLU A 27 10.54 4.01 -7.81
N ALA A 28 11.02 4.86 -6.89
CA ALA A 28 12.32 4.67 -6.24
C ALA A 28 12.39 3.34 -5.46
N ALA A 29 11.33 3.00 -4.73
CA ALA A 29 11.22 1.73 -4.03
C ALA A 29 11.24 0.55 -5.01
N ALA A 30 10.44 0.60 -6.07
CA ALA A 30 10.38 -0.44 -7.08
C ALA A 30 11.72 -0.64 -7.80
N ALA A 31 12.39 0.46 -8.18
CA ALA A 31 13.71 0.42 -8.80
C ALA A 31 14.75 -0.24 -7.88
N SER A 32 14.73 0.06 -6.57
CA SER A 32 15.64 -0.55 -5.60
C SER A 32 15.41 -2.07 -5.44
N LEU A 33 14.16 -2.53 -5.57
CA LEU A 33 13.83 -3.95 -5.52
C LEU A 33 14.24 -4.64 -6.82
N ALA A 34 13.91 -4.05 -7.96
CA ALA A 34 14.22 -4.55 -9.29
C ALA A 34 15.73 -4.64 -9.57
N SER A 35 16.53 -3.69 -9.05
CA SER A 35 18.00 -3.75 -9.19
C SER A 35 18.63 -4.95 -8.46
N ALA A 36 17.88 -5.61 -7.57
CA ALA A 36 18.28 -6.84 -6.92
C ALA A 36 17.73 -8.11 -7.63
N GLY A 37 17.15 -7.96 -8.82
CA GLY A 37 16.60 -9.07 -9.63
C GLY A 37 15.15 -9.44 -9.31
N ALA A 38 14.46 -8.68 -8.46
CA ALA A 38 13.07 -8.96 -8.12
C ALA A 38 12.09 -8.56 -9.25
N VAL A 39 10.98 -9.29 -9.37
CA VAL A 39 9.84 -8.90 -10.23
C VAL A 39 8.93 -7.98 -9.43
N VAL A 40 8.78 -6.74 -9.91
CA VAL A 40 8.08 -5.68 -9.18
C VAL A 40 7.09 -4.96 -10.09
N HIS A 41 5.83 -4.92 -9.66
CA HIS A 41 4.78 -4.11 -10.25
C HIS A 41 4.48 -2.91 -9.35
N GLN A 42 3.86 -1.88 -9.92
CA GLN A 42 3.47 -0.66 -9.20
C GLN A 42 1.99 -0.36 -9.46
N LEU A 43 1.23 -0.09 -8.40
CA LEU A 43 -0.13 0.43 -8.48
C LEU A 43 -0.22 1.71 -7.64
N VAL A 44 -0.25 2.86 -8.31
CA VAL A 44 -0.29 4.18 -7.65
C VAL A 44 -1.75 4.55 -7.35
N PHE A 45 -2.16 4.43 -6.10
CA PHE A 45 -3.48 4.88 -5.65
C PHE A 45 -3.53 5.10 -4.13
N ASP A 46 -4.57 5.82 -3.67
CA ASP A 46 -4.89 5.97 -2.25
C ASP A 46 -5.83 4.85 -1.80
N VAL A 47 -5.36 3.99 -0.90
CA VAL A 47 -6.15 2.89 -0.31
C VAL A 47 -7.38 3.37 0.47
N THR A 48 -7.46 4.65 0.82
CA THR A 48 -8.66 5.23 1.46
C THR A 48 -9.80 5.49 0.48
N ASP A 49 -9.53 5.46 -0.84
CA ASP A 49 -10.55 5.52 -1.88
C ASP A 49 -10.91 4.11 -2.35
N HIS A 50 -12.05 3.61 -1.86
CA HIS A 50 -12.56 2.28 -2.18
C HIS A 50 -12.78 2.07 -3.69
N GLY A 51 -13.30 3.08 -4.40
CA GLY A 51 -13.60 2.96 -5.82
C GLY A 51 -12.33 2.80 -6.65
N VAL A 52 -11.34 3.65 -6.37
CA VAL A 52 -10.04 3.63 -7.07
C VAL A 52 -9.25 2.38 -6.73
N ALA A 53 -9.22 1.95 -5.45
CA ALA A 53 -8.53 0.75 -5.03
C ALA A 53 -9.07 -0.49 -5.74
N ARG A 54 -10.40 -0.68 -5.73
CA ARG A 54 -11.05 -1.79 -6.41
C ARG A 54 -10.81 -1.80 -7.92
N GLU A 55 -10.97 -0.65 -8.58
CA GLU A 55 -10.73 -0.55 -10.02
C GLU A 55 -9.27 -0.87 -10.38
N ALA A 56 -8.31 -0.41 -9.59
CA ALA A 56 -6.89 -0.66 -9.82
C ALA A 56 -6.53 -2.15 -9.66
N VAL A 57 -7.04 -2.79 -8.61
CA VAL A 57 -6.82 -4.23 -8.33
C VAL A 57 -7.49 -5.09 -9.40
N ASP A 58 -8.77 -4.87 -9.69
CA ASP A 58 -9.53 -5.63 -10.70
C ASP A 58 -8.82 -5.57 -12.07
N LYS A 59 -8.35 -4.39 -12.48
CA LYS A 59 -7.62 -4.22 -13.75
C LYS A 59 -6.27 -4.92 -13.75
N PHE A 60 -5.59 -4.99 -12.61
CA PHE A 60 -4.31 -5.66 -12.50
C PHE A 60 -4.49 -7.18 -12.56
N GLU A 61 -5.43 -7.72 -11.78
CA GLU A 61 -5.70 -9.15 -11.73
C GLU A 61 -6.20 -9.70 -13.06
N ALA A 62 -7.06 -8.96 -13.77
CA ALA A 62 -7.53 -9.33 -15.10
C ALA A 62 -6.39 -9.49 -16.14
N LYS A 63 -5.24 -8.84 -15.91
CA LYS A 63 -4.09 -8.88 -16.83
C LYS A 63 -2.99 -9.84 -16.37
N THR A 64 -2.80 -9.96 -15.05
CA THR A 64 -1.60 -10.59 -14.47
C THR A 64 -1.94 -11.90 -13.74
N GLY A 65 -3.21 -12.12 -13.41
CA GLY A 65 -3.65 -13.19 -12.53
C GLY A 65 -3.93 -12.70 -11.11
N PRO A 66 -4.52 -13.56 -10.27
CA PRO A 66 -4.96 -13.19 -8.92
C PRO A 66 -3.78 -12.84 -7.99
N ILE A 67 -4.07 -12.05 -6.96
CA ILE A 67 -3.12 -11.72 -5.88
C ILE A 67 -3.22 -12.77 -4.78
N ASP A 68 -2.11 -13.48 -4.52
CA ASP A 68 -2.08 -14.54 -3.49
C ASP A 68 -1.91 -14.01 -2.05
N ILE A 69 -1.20 -12.88 -1.90
CA ILE A 69 -0.83 -12.32 -0.60
C ILE A 69 -1.13 -10.82 -0.59
N LEU A 70 -2.03 -10.39 0.29
CA LEU A 70 -2.30 -8.98 0.56
C LEU A 70 -1.66 -8.57 1.89
N VAL A 71 -0.84 -7.51 1.85
CA VAL A 71 -0.26 -6.90 3.05
C VAL A 71 -0.84 -5.51 3.27
N ASN A 72 -1.83 -5.42 4.16
CA ASN A 72 -2.42 -4.16 4.60
C ASN A 72 -1.46 -3.39 5.52
N ASN A 73 -0.44 -2.75 4.92
CA ASN A 73 0.61 -2.01 5.64
C ASN A 73 0.38 -0.50 5.68
N ALA A 74 -0.47 0.06 4.82
CA ALA A 74 -0.73 1.51 4.82
C ALA A 74 -1.21 1.96 6.20
N GLY A 75 -0.64 3.06 6.69
CA GLY A 75 -0.95 3.55 8.02
C GLY A 75 -0.33 4.91 8.27
N MET A 76 -0.94 5.66 9.18
CA MET A 76 -0.45 6.95 9.66
C MET A 76 -0.55 7.05 11.18
N GLN A 77 0.18 7.99 11.74
CA GLN A 77 0.16 8.30 13.17
C GLN A 77 -0.15 9.78 13.36
N HIS A 78 -0.97 10.10 14.35
CA HIS A 78 -1.20 11.45 14.84
C HIS A 78 -1.12 11.43 16.36
N ARG A 79 -0.41 12.38 16.96
CA ARG A 79 -0.18 12.44 18.41
C ARG A 79 -0.59 13.81 18.93
N ALA A 80 -1.49 13.80 19.89
CA ALA A 80 -1.94 14.94 20.68
C ALA A 80 -2.44 14.42 22.03
N PRO A 81 -2.50 15.26 23.08
CA PRO A 81 -3.32 14.97 24.25
C PRO A 81 -4.74 14.60 23.84
N LEU A 82 -5.41 13.73 24.61
CA LEU A 82 -6.72 13.21 24.21
C LEU A 82 -7.78 14.32 24.16
N GLU A 83 -7.71 15.24 25.10
CA GLU A 83 -8.56 16.43 25.22
C GLU A 83 -8.31 17.49 24.14
N GLU A 84 -7.17 17.42 23.46
CA GLU A 84 -6.78 18.30 22.35
C GLU A 84 -6.81 17.55 21.00
N PHE A 85 -7.39 16.34 20.96
CA PHE A 85 -7.35 15.52 19.76
C PHE A 85 -8.37 16.02 18.73
N GLU A 86 -7.86 16.60 17.65
CA GLU A 86 -8.69 17.16 16.58
C GLU A 86 -9.60 16.08 15.95
N PRO A 87 -10.93 16.31 15.87
CA PRO A 87 -11.87 15.34 15.29
C PRO A 87 -11.47 14.89 13.88
N ASP A 88 -11.04 15.82 13.02
CA ASP A 88 -10.61 15.50 11.67
C ASP A 88 -9.34 14.64 11.64
N ALA A 89 -8.46 14.78 12.63
CA ALA A 89 -7.28 13.92 12.73
C ALA A 89 -7.66 12.49 13.13
N PHE A 90 -8.67 12.35 13.98
CA PHE A 90 -9.19 11.05 14.38
C PHE A 90 -9.85 10.33 13.20
N GLU A 91 -10.70 11.04 12.45
CA GLU A 91 -11.32 10.50 11.24
C GLU A 91 -10.30 10.09 10.18
N ARG A 92 -9.25 10.91 9.95
CA ARG A 92 -8.16 10.54 9.03
C ARG A 92 -7.40 9.29 9.48
N LEU A 93 -7.18 9.13 10.79
CA LEU A 93 -6.55 7.94 11.36
C LEU A 93 -7.41 6.69 11.12
N LEU A 94 -8.70 6.75 11.46
CA LEU A 94 -9.62 5.62 11.26
C LEU A 94 -9.71 5.25 9.78
N ARG A 95 -9.86 6.24 8.91
CA ARG A 95 -9.95 6.03 7.47
C ARG A 95 -8.71 5.33 6.90
N THR A 96 -7.51 5.73 7.36
CA THR A 96 -6.24 5.21 6.84
C THR A 96 -5.81 3.89 7.49
N ASN A 97 -6.07 3.70 8.77
CA ASN A 97 -5.52 2.56 9.53
C ASN A 97 -6.53 1.41 9.66
N ILE A 98 -7.84 1.72 9.56
CA ILE A 98 -8.91 0.76 9.79
C ILE A 98 -9.74 0.58 8.53
N SER A 99 -10.35 1.66 8.02
CA SER A 99 -11.29 1.53 6.89
C SER A 99 -10.61 1.04 5.62
N SER A 100 -9.38 1.48 5.33
CA SER A 100 -8.66 1.08 4.11
C SER A 100 -8.40 -0.42 4.00
N VAL A 101 -8.42 -1.17 5.11
CA VAL A 101 -8.23 -2.62 5.14
C VAL A 101 -9.37 -3.35 4.42
N PHE A 102 -10.54 -2.72 4.33
CA PHE A 102 -11.73 -3.26 3.66
C PHE A 102 -11.87 -2.79 2.20
N ASN A 103 -10.94 -1.97 1.71
CA ASN A 103 -11.03 -1.34 0.39
C ASN A 103 -10.25 -2.08 -0.71
N VAL A 104 -9.52 -3.14 -0.35
CA VAL A 104 -8.57 -3.88 -1.21
C VAL A 104 -8.91 -5.35 -1.25
#